data_AF-A0A969W285-F1
#
_entry.id   AF-A0A969W285-F1
#
_cell.length_a   1.000
_cell.length_b   1.000
_cell.length_c   1.000
_cell.angle_alpha   90.00
_cell.angle_beta   90.00
_cell.angle_gamma   90.00
#
_symmetry.space_group_name_H-M   'P 1'
#
loop_
_entity.id
_entity.type
_entity.pdbx_description
1 polymer ?
#
loop_
_entity_poly.entity_id
_entity_poly.type
_entity_poly.pdbx_seq_one_letter_code
_entity_poly.pdbx_strand_id
1 'polypeptide(L)'
;MKQWQTLGQIYKDLSLQPGDADLSLIDGFQGDGLVIKANSRQVFGTLVDNPRTLAANTLVSMPEVAYIELRSPLFDFPLTYTRREMVDDGVLPE
;
A
#
# COMPACT_ATOMS: atom_id res chain seq x y z
N MET A 1 -4.78 -14.33 13.47
CA MET A 1 -4.69 -13.20 14.42
C MET A 1 -3.60 -12.17 14.10
N LYS A 2 -2.63 -12.41 13.19
CA LYS A 2 -1.52 -11.45 12.92
C LYS A 2 -1.85 -10.35 11.90
N GLN A 3 -2.67 -10.65 10.89
CA GLN A 3 -2.92 -9.77 9.74
C GLN A 3 -3.50 -8.40 10.08
N TRP A 4 -4.51 -8.33 10.97
CA TRP A 4 -5.09 -7.04 11.39
C TRP A 4 -4.10 -6.17 12.17
N GLN A 5 -3.17 -6.80 12.89
CA GLN A 5 -2.11 -6.08 13.61
C GLN A 5 -1.11 -5.48 12.62
N THR A 6 -0.73 -6.26 11.60
CA THR A 6 0.12 -5.78 10.52
C THR A 6 -0.51 -4.62 9.75
N LEU A 7 -1.79 -4.72 9.38
CA LEU A 7 -2.52 -3.62 8.75
C LEU A 7 -2.58 -2.37 9.63
N GLY A 8 -2.84 -2.55 10.93
CA GLY A 8 -2.81 -1.46 11.90
C GLY A 8 -1.42 -0.83 12.07
N GLN A 9 -0.35 -1.61 11.91
CA GLN A 9 1.02 -1.10 11.94
C GLN A 9 1.35 -0.32 10.67
N ILE A 10 1.03 -0.85 9.48
CA ILE A 10 1.19 -0.15 8.20
C ILE A 10 0.46 1.19 8.23
N TYR A 11 -0.76 1.23 8.78
CA TYR A 11 -1.51 2.47 8.94
C TYR A 11 -0.73 3.55 9.71
N LYS A 12 -0.09 3.15 10.80
CA LYS A 12 0.74 4.04 11.63
C LYS A 12 2.03 4.44 10.92
N ASP A 13 2.69 3.50 10.24
CA ASP A 13 3.95 3.75 9.53
C ASP A 13 3.75 4.71 8.34
N LEU A 14 2.55 4.71 7.76
CA LEU A 14 2.12 5.67 6.74
C LEU A 14 1.58 6.99 7.34
N SER A 15 1.64 7.15 8.66
CA SER A 15 1.14 8.32 9.39
C SER A 15 -0.34 8.66 9.13
N LEU A 16 -1.16 7.65 8.83
CA LEU A 16 -2.59 7.81 8.55
C LEU A 16 -3.38 7.94 9.86
N GLN A 17 -4.41 8.77 9.84
CA GLN A 17 -5.40 8.93 10.91
C GLN A 17 -6.69 8.16 10.59
N PRO A 18 -7.44 7.68 11.61
CA PRO A 18 -8.69 6.96 11.36
C PRO A 18 -9.62 7.71 10.41
N GLY A 19 -9.97 7.07 9.29
CA GLY A 19 -10.81 7.65 8.23
C GLY A 19 -10.05 8.21 7.03
N ASP A 20 -8.72 8.34 7.10
CA ASP A 20 -7.91 8.83 5.98
C ASP A 20 -7.91 7.85 4.80
N ALA A 21 -7.84 6.55 5.11
CA ALA A 21 -7.90 5.49 4.13
C ALA A 21 -8.52 4.21 4.70
N ASP A 22 -9.06 3.39 3.81
CA ASP A 22 -9.43 2.00 4.07
C ASP A 22 -8.35 1.07 3.51
N LEU A 23 -7.90 0.10 4.32
CA LEU A 23 -6.93 -0.92 3.92
C LEU A 23 -7.61 -2.29 3.85
N SER A 24 -7.45 -2.98 2.74
CA SER A 24 -7.98 -4.33 2.56
C SER A 24 -7.01 -5.21 1.78
N LEU A 25 -6.90 -6.47 2.16
CA LEU A 25 -6.14 -7.47 1.42
C LEU A 25 -7.08 -8.20 0.47
N ILE A 26 -6.63 -8.38 -0.76
CA ILE A 26 -7.36 -9.08 -1.81
C ILE A 26 -6.50 -10.21 -2.37
N ASP A 27 -7.12 -11.36 -2.60
CA ASP A 27 -6.46 -12.48 -3.27
C ASP A 27 -6.51 -12.21 -4.78
N GLY A 28 -5.36 -12.23 -5.44
CA GLY A 28 -5.22 -11.93 -6.86
C GLY A 28 -4.53 -13.05 -7.63
N PHE A 29 -4.80 -13.13 -8.94
CA PHE A 29 -4.10 -14.06 -9.84
C PHE A 29 -2.59 -13.81 -9.93
N GLN A 30 -2.13 -12.61 -9.57
CA GLN A 30 -0.72 -12.21 -9.54
C GLN A 30 -0.11 -12.28 -8.13
N GLY A 31 -0.81 -12.87 -7.16
CA GLY A 31 -0.49 -12.88 -5.74
C GLY A 31 -1.42 -11.98 -4.92
N ASP A 32 -1.24 -12.00 -3.61
CA ASP A 32 -2.05 -11.20 -2.68
C ASP A 32 -1.74 -9.70 -2.87
N GLY A 33 -2.79 -8.88 -2.91
CA GLY A 33 -2.69 -7.44 -3.08
C GLY A 33 -3.13 -6.69 -1.83
N LEU A 34 -2.42 -5.62 -1.47
CA LEU A 34 -2.94 -4.65 -0.51
C LEU A 34 -3.59 -3.48 -1.26
N VAL A 35 -4.89 -3.33 -1.09
CA VAL A 35 -5.62 -2.16 -1.57
C VAL A 35 -5.66 -1.10 -0.48
N ILE A 36 -5.21 0.10 -0.80
CA ILE A 36 -5.31 1.28 0.05
C ILE A 36 -6.22 2.29 -0.66
N LYS A 37 -7.42 2.49 -0.12
CA LYS A 37 -8.38 3.47 -0.66
C LYS A 37 -8.30 4.76 0.14
N ALA A 38 -7.64 5.77 -0.41
CA ALA A 38 -7.55 7.09 0.20
C ALA A 38 -8.88 7.85 0.07
N ASN A 39 -9.38 8.39 1.18
CA ASN A 39 -10.69 9.05 1.25
C ASN A 39 -10.63 10.55 0.95
N SER A 40 -9.45 11.12 0.75
CA SER A 40 -9.27 12.52 0.34
C SER A 40 -8.14 12.67 -0.68
N ARG A 41 -8.20 13.77 -1.46
CA ARG A 41 -7.14 14.12 -2.42
C ARG A 41 -5.79 14.35 -1.73
N GLN A 42 -5.83 14.94 -0.53
CA GLN A 42 -4.62 15.21 0.24
C GLN A 42 -3.92 13.92 0.67
N VAL A 43 -4.69 12.97 1.24
CA VAL A 43 -4.14 11.66 1.65
C VAL A 43 -3.60 10.90 0.44
N PHE A 44 -4.34 10.88 -0.67
CA PHE A 44 -3.86 10.25 -1.90
C PHE A 44 -2.55 10.90 -2.38
N GLY A 45 -2.49 12.24 -2.42
CA GLY A 45 -1.28 13.02 -2.74
C GLY A 45 -0.06 12.60 -1.92
N THR A 46 -0.20 12.59 -0.60
CA THR A 46 0.88 12.19 0.31
C THR A 46 1.41 10.77 0.02
N LEU A 47 0.50 9.83 -0.27
CA LEU A 47 0.86 8.43 -0.56
C LEU A 47 1.58 8.29 -1.91
N VAL A 48 1.16 9.06 -2.94
CA VAL A 48 1.79 9.00 -4.27
C VAL A 48 3.07 9.79 -4.38
N ASP A 49 3.26 10.82 -3.56
CA ASP A 49 4.48 11.63 -3.56
C ASP A 49 5.69 10.87 -2.98
N ASN A 50 5.44 9.78 -2.23
CA ASN A 50 6.49 8.98 -1.57
C ASN A 50 6.31 7.47 -1.82
N PRO A 51 6.34 7.00 -3.08
CA PRO A 51 6.03 5.61 -3.43
C PRO A 51 7.05 4.62 -2.85
N ARG A 52 8.32 5.04 -2.72
CA ARG A 52 9.38 4.23 -2.09
C ARG A 52 9.09 3.96 -0.60
N THR A 53 8.68 4.99 0.14
CA THR A 53 8.33 4.85 1.57
C THR A 53 7.08 4.00 1.73
N LEU A 54 6.07 4.22 0.89
CA LEU A 54 4.86 3.40 0.87
C LEU A 54 5.19 1.93 0.64
N ALA A 55 5.98 1.64 -0.40
CA ALA A 55 6.43 0.29 -0.73
C ALA A 55 7.25 -0.34 0.39
N ALA A 56 8.23 0.37 0.93
CA ALA A 56 9.08 -0.15 2.01
C ALA A 56 8.26 -0.47 3.27
N ASN A 57 7.43 0.46 3.75
CA ASN A 57 6.65 0.26 4.97
C ASN A 57 5.63 -0.88 4.84
N THR A 58 5.13 -1.10 3.62
CA THR A 58 4.07 -2.08 3.37
C THR A 58 4.63 -3.45 2.99
N LEU A 59 5.45 -3.53 1.95
CA LEU A 59 5.93 -4.78 1.36
C LEU A 59 7.02 -5.44 2.21
N VAL A 60 7.77 -4.69 3.03
CA VAL A 60 8.67 -5.32 4.02
C VAL A 60 7.85 -5.99 5.12
N SER A 61 6.77 -5.33 5.57
CA SER A 61 5.90 -5.81 6.64
C SER A 61 5.00 -6.99 6.23
N MET A 62 4.74 -7.13 4.93
CA MET A 62 3.89 -8.18 4.36
C MET A 62 4.60 -8.87 3.17
N PRO A 63 5.52 -9.81 3.43
CA PRO A 63 6.25 -10.53 2.39
C PRO A 63 5.35 -11.26 1.37
N GLU A 64 4.16 -11.68 1.80
CA GLU A 64 3.15 -12.34 0.98
C GLU A 64 2.47 -11.42 -0.03
N VAL A 65 2.47 -10.10 0.23
CA VAL A 65 1.86 -9.12 -0.67
C VAL A 65 2.77 -8.92 -1.89
N ALA A 66 2.19 -9.16 -3.06
CA ALA A 66 2.83 -9.02 -4.37
C ALA A 66 2.72 -7.61 -4.96
N TYR A 67 1.68 -6.85 -4.58
CA TYR A 67 1.48 -5.48 -5.05
C TYR A 67 0.66 -4.64 -4.07
N ILE A 68 0.87 -3.33 -4.14
CA ILE A 68 0.03 -2.32 -3.50
C ILE A 68 -0.80 -1.65 -4.58
N GLU A 69 -2.10 -1.52 -4.36
CA GLU A 69 -2.98 -0.76 -5.23
C GLU A 69 -3.56 0.44 -4.47
N LEU A 70 -3.18 1.64 -4.89
CA LEU A 70 -3.73 2.89 -4.39
C LEU A 70 -4.98 3.26 -5.19
N ARG A 71 -6.09 3.44 -4.48
CA ARG A 71 -7.37 3.90 -5.03
C ARG A 71 -7.78 5.22 -4.40
N SER A 72 -8.60 5.98 -5.11
CA SER A 72 -9.31 7.13 -4.56
C SER A 72 -10.67 7.26 -5.25
N PRO A 73 -11.73 7.66 -4.55
CA PRO A 73 -13.00 7.98 -5.20
C PRO A 73 -12.92 9.24 -6.10
N LEU A 74 -11.80 9.98 -6.05
CA LEU A 74 -11.59 11.21 -6.81
C LEU A 74 -10.79 10.99 -8.11
N PHE A 75 -10.28 9.77 -8.34
CA PHE A 75 -9.46 9.43 -9.51
C PHE A 75 -10.01 8.16 -10.15
N ASP A 76 -10.14 8.16 -11.48
CA ASP A 76 -10.77 7.05 -12.22
C ASP A 76 -9.86 5.83 -12.39
N PHE A 77 -8.55 5.98 -12.16
CA PHE A 77 -7.57 4.91 -12.34
C PHE A 77 -6.77 4.67 -11.06
N PRO A 78 -6.61 3.41 -10.63
CA PRO A 78 -5.72 3.08 -9.53
C PRO A 78 -4.24 3.25 -9.94
N LEU A 79 -3.38 3.44 -8.95
CA LEU A 79 -1.93 3.32 -9.10
C LEU A 79 -1.45 2.04 -8.44
N THR A 80 -0.58 1.31 -9.11
CA THR A 80 -0.09 0.02 -8.62
C THR A 80 1.42 0.09 -8.45
N TYR A 81 1.91 -0.40 -7.31
CA TYR A 81 3.33 -0.62 -7.05
C TYR A 81 3.55 -2.10 -6.80
N THR A 82 4.21 -2.79 -7.71
CA THR A 82 4.48 -4.23 -7.53
C THR A 82 5.76 -4.45 -6.75
N ARG A 83 5.84 -5.56 -6.01
CA ARG A 83 7.06 -5.97 -5.32
C ARG A 83 8.22 -6.11 -6.30
N ARG A 84 7.96 -6.67 -7.48
CA ARG A 84 8.98 -6.85 -8.52
C ARG A 84 9.60 -5.51 -8.93
N GLU A 85 8.78 -4.52 -9.28
CA GLU A 85 9.28 -3.18 -9.62
C GLU A 85 10.07 -2.56 -8.46
N MET A 86 9.61 -2.75 -7.22
CA MET A 86 10.31 -2.19 -6.05
C MET A 86 11.64 -2.88 -5.75
N VAL A 87 11.79 -4.17 -6.08
CA VAL A 87 13.08 -4.87 -6.03
C VAL A 87 13.99 -4.36 -7.16
N ASP A 88 13.47 -4.29 -8.39
CA ASP A 88 14.22 -3.80 -9.56
C ASP A 88 14.72 -2.35 -9.35
N ASP A 89 13.96 -1.52 -8.64
CA ASP A 89 14.29 -0.13 -8.29
C ASP A 89 15.22 0.02 -7.06
N GLY A 90 15.59 -1.10 -6.41
CA GLY A 90 16.43 -1.15 -5.21
C GLY A 90 15.76 -0.62 -3.94
N VAL A 91 14.42 -0.60 -3.90
CA VAL A 91 13.63 -0.21 -2.71
C VAL A 91 13.53 -1.38 -1.73
N LEU A 92 13.44 -2.60 -2.26
CA LEU A 92 13.40 -3.85 -1.50
C LEU A 92 14.64 -4.70 -1.82
N PRO A 93 15.11 -5.54 -0.88
CA PRO A 93 16.12 -6.55 -1.20
C PRO A 93 15.56 -7.63 -2.12
N GLU A 94 16.42 -8.22 -2.96
CA GLU A 94 16.14 -9.42 -3.76
C GLU A 94 15.83 -10.66 -2.91
#